data_AF-A0A944C307-F1
#
_entry.id   AF-A0A944C307-F1
#
_cell.length_a   1.000
_cell.length_b   1.000
_cell.length_c   1.000
_cell.angle_alpha   90.00
_cell.angle_beta   90.00
_cell.angle_gamma   90.00
#
_symmetry.space_group_name_H-M   'P 1'
#
loop_
_entity.id
_entity.type
_entity.pdbx_description
1 polymer ?
#
loop_
_entity_poly.entity_id
_entity_poly.type
_entity_poly.pdbx_seq_one_letter_code
_entity_poly.pdbx_strand_id
1 'polypeptide(L)'
;MKLKLFFVLALAAVVCLPANAQKKAKKTKAKTATTAVETPAAPSIKPVDGKTFSEALGIAQSESLKQYLTSRENIDAAHLAEAMKGMTAEISDEERAKALAYAAGLRIAQINKQNLPYFNKQAAGSMDTTYVDVNTFQNALSKAVLGETCTMTADSAMKVVENQIKYQQEIYKARNLDWLAQNAKLKGVQRLADGLQYRILTEGTGPVADDSTEVEVHYEGSLIDGTVFDSSYKRNKPSTFRPDQVIKGWREALKMMPEGSVWNLYIPYDLAYGERGQGEKIPGFSTLIFKVEVLKVKKEPAKTN
;
A
#
# COMPACT_ATOMS: atom_id res chain seq x y z
N MET A 1 0.08 -19.66 -17.98
CA MET A 1 -1.34 -19.43 -17.65
C MET A 1 -1.50 -17.95 -17.30
N LYS A 2 -2.49 -17.28 -17.92
CA LYS A 2 -2.65 -15.83 -18.13
C LYS A 2 -2.13 -14.90 -17.01
N LEU A 3 -1.09 -14.12 -17.31
CA LEU A 3 -0.57 -13.03 -16.50
C LEU A 3 -1.53 -11.83 -16.56
N LYS A 4 -2.60 -11.84 -15.76
CA LYS A 4 -3.37 -10.63 -15.45
C LYS A 4 -2.71 -9.97 -14.25
N LEU A 5 -1.58 -9.29 -14.47
CA LEU A 5 -0.95 -8.43 -13.46
C LEU A 5 -1.35 -6.99 -13.75
N PHE A 6 -1.81 -6.32 -12.71
CA PHE A 6 -2.50 -5.03 -12.71
C PHE A 6 -1.68 -3.90 -13.37
N PHE A 7 -2.00 -3.57 -14.62
CA PHE A 7 -1.87 -2.21 -15.17
C PHE A 7 -3.26 -1.63 -15.32
N VAL A 8 -3.87 -1.25 -14.20
CA VAL A 8 -4.96 -0.28 -14.19
C VAL A 8 -4.50 0.81 -13.26
N LEU A 9 -3.94 1.87 -13.84
CA LEU A 9 -3.92 3.17 -13.17
C LEU A 9 -5.37 3.42 -12.76
N ALA A 10 -5.64 3.38 -11.46
CA ALA A 10 -6.96 3.64 -10.92
C ALA A 10 -7.33 5.10 -11.23
N LEU A 11 -8.06 5.31 -12.32
CA LEU A 11 -8.77 6.55 -12.59
C LEU A 11 -9.99 6.54 -11.66
N ALA A 12 -9.80 6.94 -10.40
CA ALA A 12 -10.88 7.10 -9.45
C ALA A 12 -11.68 8.38 -9.78
N ALA A 13 -12.55 8.29 -10.77
CA ALA A 13 -13.68 9.20 -10.94
C ALA A 13 -14.94 8.48 -10.45
N VAL A 14 -15.08 8.32 -9.13
CA VAL A 14 -16.36 7.96 -8.52
C VAL A 14 -17.11 9.27 -8.27
N VAL A 15 -17.88 9.69 -9.28
CA VAL A 15 -18.92 10.70 -9.09
C VAL A 15 -20.15 9.95 -8.57
N CYS A 16 -20.45 10.13 -7.28
CA CYS A 16 -21.72 9.69 -6.70
C CYS A 16 -22.88 10.41 -7.39
N LEU A 17 -23.79 9.66 -8.02
CA LEU A 17 -25.15 10.11 -8.30
C LEU A 17 -26.09 9.46 -7.28
N PRO A 18 -26.98 10.19 -6.60
CA PRO A 18 -28.03 9.56 -5.81
C PRO A 18 -29.17 9.13 -6.74
N ALA A 19 -29.46 7.83 -6.72
CA ALA A 19 -30.73 7.29 -7.17
C ALA A 19 -31.79 7.56 -6.10
N ASN A 20 -32.88 8.23 -6.46
CA ASN A 20 -34.17 8.00 -5.78
C ASN A 20 -35.35 8.39 -6.67
N ALA A 21 -35.90 7.39 -7.37
CA ALA A 21 -37.24 7.44 -7.94
C ALA A 21 -38.15 6.59 -7.04
N GLN A 22 -38.91 7.22 -6.14
CA GLN A 22 -39.94 6.53 -5.36
C GLN A 22 -41.19 6.27 -6.23
N LYS A 23 -41.57 5.00 -6.30
CA LYS A 23 -42.79 4.50 -6.95
C LYS A 23 -44.04 4.95 -6.18
N LYS A 24 -45.08 5.39 -6.91
CA LYS A 24 -46.43 5.70 -6.41
C LYS A 24 -47.13 4.44 -5.86
N ALA A 25 -47.62 4.50 -4.62
CA ALA A 25 -48.53 3.50 -4.05
C ALA A 25 -49.98 4.03 -4.00
N LYS A 26 -50.92 3.08 -4.17
CA LYS A 26 -52.36 3.21 -4.42
C LYS A 26 -53.13 3.65 -3.16
N LYS A 27 -54.13 4.53 -3.32
CA LYS A 27 -55.03 5.01 -2.25
C LYS A 27 -56.09 3.94 -1.89
N THR A 28 -56.20 3.59 -0.61
CA THR A 28 -57.37 2.92 -0.03
C THR A 28 -58.07 3.89 0.92
N LYS A 29 -59.38 4.10 0.72
CA LYS A 29 -60.22 5.03 1.50
C LYS A 29 -60.47 4.50 2.91
N ALA A 30 -60.11 5.28 3.93
CA ALA A 30 -60.59 5.11 5.30
C ALA A 30 -61.48 6.29 5.69
N LYS A 31 -62.58 5.98 6.39
CA LYS A 31 -63.65 6.89 6.80
C LYS A 31 -63.16 7.96 7.78
N THR A 32 -63.54 9.21 7.52
CA THR A 32 -63.28 10.38 8.34
C THR A 32 -64.08 10.32 9.64
N ALA A 33 -63.39 10.20 10.77
CA ALA A 33 -63.89 10.64 12.07
C ALA A 33 -63.37 12.05 12.30
N THR A 34 -64.28 13.01 12.46
CA THR A 34 -63.97 14.42 12.67
C THR A 34 -63.52 14.64 14.13
N THR A 35 -62.29 14.27 14.44
CA THR A 35 -61.59 14.83 15.61
C THR A 35 -61.20 16.26 15.27
N ALA A 36 -61.68 17.22 16.07
CA ALA A 36 -61.21 18.59 16.02
C ALA A 36 -59.68 18.58 16.17
N VAL A 37 -58.98 18.92 15.09
CA VAL A 37 -57.53 19.12 15.13
C VAL A 37 -57.32 20.39 15.93
N GLU A 38 -56.84 20.26 17.17
CA GLU A 38 -56.29 21.39 17.90
C GLU A 38 -55.27 22.05 16.97
N THR A 39 -55.51 23.32 16.65
CA THR A 39 -54.58 24.08 15.82
C THR A 39 -53.25 24.10 16.57
N PRO A 40 -52.17 23.51 16.04
CA PRO A 40 -50.91 23.51 16.76
C PRO A 40 -50.55 24.96 17.07
N ALA A 41 -50.25 25.24 18.33
CA ALA A 41 -49.88 26.57 18.78
C ALA A 41 -48.83 27.14 17.82
N ALA A 42 -49.05 28.35 17.33
CA ALA A 42 -48.11 28.98 16.41
C ALA A 42 -46.71 28.93 17.02
N PRO A 43 -45.68 28.49 16.27
CA PRO A 43 -44.34 28.35 16.81
C PRO A 43 -43.88 29.68 17.41
N SER A 44 -43.29 29.63 18.60
CA SER A 44 -42.85 30.82 19.35
C SER A 44 -41.69 31.59 18.69
N ILE A 45 -41.13 31.03 17.62
CA ILE A 45 -40.01 31.58 16.86
C ILE A 45 -40.55 32.20 15.57
N LYS A 46 -40.17 33.46 15.30
CA LYS A 46 -40.55 34.17 14.08
C LYS A 46 -39.78 33.63 12.87
N PRO A 47 -40.44 33.46 11.71
CA PRO A 47 -39.73 33.12 10.47
C PRO A 47 -38.83 34.29 10.03
N VAL A 48 -37.71 33.97 9.40
CA VAL A 48 -36.87 34.93 8.66
C VAL A 48 -37.21 34.89 7.18
N ASP A 49 -36.88 35.95 6.44
CA ASP A 49 -37.00 35.93 4.98
C ASP A 49 -35.95 35.00 4.33
N GLY A 50 -36.21 34.65 3.07
CA GLY A 50 -35.35 33.70 2.34
C GLY A 50 -33.91 34.18 2.15
N LYS A 51 -33.67 35.49 2.01
CA LYS A 51 -32.31 36.03 1.84
C LYS A 51 -31.51 35.88 3.13
N THR A 52 -32.12 36.26 4.25
CA THR A 52 -31.53 36.10 5.59
C THR A 52 -31.24 34.62 5.88
N PHE A 53 -32.17 33.71 5.54
CA PHE A 53 -31.94 32.28 5.69
C PHE A 53 -30.78 31.78 4.80
N SER A 54 -30.73 32.15 3.53
CA SER A 54 -29.68 31.73 2.60
C SER A 54 -28.29 32.22 3.01
N GLU A 55 -28.19 33.47 3.50
CA GLU A 55 -26.95 34.02 4.04
C GLU A 55 -26.49 33.24 5.27
N ALA A 56 -27.38 33.03 6.25
CA ALA A 56 -27.08 32.25 7.44
C ALA A 56 -26.67 30.81 7.11
N LEU A 57 -27.33 30.17 6.13
CA LEU A 57 -26.99 28.83 5.66
C LEU A 57 -25.58 28.78 5.04
N GLY A 58 -25.23 29.77 4.20
CA GLY A 58 -23.89 29.86 3.62
C GLY A 58 -22.79 29.99 4.68
N ILE A 59 -23.00 30.88 5.66
CA ILE A 59 -22.08 31.07 6.79
C ILE A 59 -21.95 29.77 7.60
N ALA A 60 -23.08 29.13 7.93
CA ALA A 60 -23.08 27.89 8.70
C ALA A 60 -22.32 26.75 8.00
N GLN A 61 -22.30 26.71 6.67
CA GLN A 61 -21.62 25.67 5.90
C GLN A 61 -20.13 25.97 5.64
N SER A 62 -19.68 27.22 5.83
CA SER A 62 -18.35 27.70 5.41
C SER A 62 -17.17 26.89 5.97
N GLU A 63 -17.17 26.56 7.26
CA GLU A 63 -16.08 25.77 7.87
C GLU A 63 -16.03 24.33 7.35
N SER A 64 -17.19 23.71 7.10
CA SER A 64 -17.24 22.36 6.51
C SER A 64 -16.69 22.34 5.09
N LEU A 65 -16.99 23.37 4.29
CA LEU A 65 -16.45 23.53 2.95
C LEU A 65 -14.94 23.77 2.99
N LYS A 66 -14.45 24.65 3.87
CA LYS A 66 -13.01 24.88 4.06
C LYS A 66 -12.29 23.59 4.40
N GLN A 67 -12.80 22.82 5.36
CA GLN A 67 -12.24 21.52 5.74
C GLN A 67 -12.24 20.52 4.58
N TYR A 68 -13.30 20.51 3.77
CA TYR A 68 -13.37 19.65 2.58
C TYR A 68 -12.29 20.04 1.56
N LEU A 69 -12.16 21.32 1.22
CA LEU A 69 -11.18 21.80 0.24
C LEU A 69 -9.75 21.49 0.67
N THR A 70 -9.43 21.66 1.96
CA THR A 70 -8.08 21.36 2.47
C THR A 70 -7.81 19.86 2.55
N SER A 71 -8.79 19.07 3.00
CA SER A 71 -8.56 17.66 3.36
C SER A 71 -8.81 16.69 2.20
N ARG A 72 -9.68 17.04 1.25
CA ARG A 72 -10.09 16.18 0.14
C ARG A 72 -9.55 16.66 -1.20
N GLU A 73 -9.64 17.96 -1.45
CA GLU A 73 -9.16 18.56 -2.71
C GLU A 73 -7.69 19.02 -2.62
N ASN A 74 -7.06 18.93 -1.44
CA ASN A 74 -5.68 19.32 -1.19
C ASN A 74 -5.39 20.78 -1.60
N ILE A 75 -6.36 21.67 -1.41
CA ILE A 75 -6.24 23.11 -1.64
C ILE A 75 -5.76 23.74 -0.34
N ASP A 76 -4.53 24.26 -0.32
CA ASP A 76 -4.01 24.94 0.86
C ASP A 76 -4.73 26.28 1.12
N ALA A 77 -4.49 26.84 2.31
CA ALA A 77 -5.13 28.07 2.74
C ALA A 77 -4.86 29.28 1.83
N ALA A 78 -3.70 29.32 1.15
CA ALA A 78 -3.33 30.41 0.25
C ALA A 78 -4.14 30.39 -1.05
N HIS A 79 -4.68 29.23 -1.43
CA HIS A 79 -5.41 29.05 -2.69
C HIS A 79 -6.93 28.92 -2.52
N LEU A 80 -7.47 28.98 -1.30
CA LEU A 80 -8.91 28.90 -1.04
C LEU A 80 -9.70 30.01 -1.76
N ALA A 81 -9.15 31.23 -1.82
CA ALA A 81 -9.78 32.34 -2.52
C ALA A 81 -9.98 32.04 -4.02
N GLU A 82 -9.01 31.35 -4.64
CA GLU A 82 -9.10 30.94 -6.05
C GLU A 82 -10.19 29.88 -6.25
N ALA A 83 -10.31 28.92 -5.32
CA ALA A 83 -11.38 27.93 -5.35
C ALA A 83 -12.77 28.58 -5.27
N MET A 84 -12.92 29.63 -4.45
CA MET A 84 -14.19 30.36 -4.30
C MET A 84 -14.56 31.14 -5.57
N LYS A 85 -13.59 31.71 -6.29
CA LYS A 85 -13.86 32.32 -7.61
C LYS A 85 -14.52 31.31 -8.55
N GLY A 86 -14.07 30.06 -8.53
CA GLY A 86 -14.66 28.99 -9.35
C GLY A 86 -16.12 28.66 -9.02
N MET A 87 -16.53 28.77 -7.75
CA MET A 87 -17.90 28.49 -7.32
C MET A 87 -18.90 29.53 -7.81
N THR A 88 -18.49 30.79 -7.90
CA THR A 88 -19.33 31.91 -8.33
C THR A 88 -19.04 32.35 -9.76
N ALA A 89 -18.24 31.58 -10.51
CA ALA A 89 -17.84 31.93 -11.86
C ALA A 89 -19.03 31.86 -12.83
N GLU A 90 -19.38 33.02 -13.40
CA GLU A 90 -20.32 33.17 -14.50
C GLU A 90 -19.58 33.03 -15.84
N ILE A 91 -19.24 31.79 -16.19
CA ILE A 91 -18.58 31.42 -17.45
C ILE A 91 -19.48 30.51 -18.29
N SER A 92 -19.26 30.50 -19.61
CA SER A 92 -19.99 29.61 -20.52
C SER A 92 -19.72 28.13 -20.22
N ASP A 93 -20.63 27.25 -20.66
CA ASP A 93 -20.47 25.80 -20.49
C ASP A 93 -19.20 25.27 -21.17
N GLU A 94 -18.81 25.86 -22.30
CA GLU A 94 -17.59 25.53 -23.03
C GLU A 94 -16.33 25.93 -22.26
N GLU A 95 -16.29 27.13 -21.69
CA GLU A 95 -15.17 27.58 -20.85
C GLU A 95 -15.07 26.73 -19.58
N ARG A 96 -16.21 26.38 -18.98
CA ARG A 96 -16.27 25.48 -17.83
C ARG A 96 -15.73 24.10 -18.16
N ALA A 97 -16.12 23.53 -19.31
CA ALA A 97 -15.62 22.25 -19.77
C ALA A 97 -14.09 22.27 -19.95
N LYS A 98 -13.54 23.33 -20.56
CA LYS A 98 -12.09 23.52 -20.73
C LYS A 98 -11.36 23.63 -19.40
N ALA A 99 -11.88 24.43 -18.46
CA ALA A 99 -11.29 24.59 -17.13
C ALA A 99 -11.26 23.25 -16.37
N LEU A 100 -12.35 22.48 -16.41
CA LEU A 100 -12.41 21.17 -15.78
C LEU A 100 -11.47 20.14 -16.43
N ALA A 101 -11.36 20.15 -17.76
CA ALA A 101 -10.42 19.29 -18.48
C ALA A 101 -8.96 19.61 -18.11
N TYR A 102 -8.60 20.90 -18.06
CA TYR A 102 -7.27 21.34 -17.63
C TYR A 102 -6.98 20.95 -16.18
N ALA A 103 -7.93 21.17 -15.27
CA ALA A 103 -7.82 20.77 -13.88
C ALA A 103 -7.68 19.24 -13.73
N ALA A 104 -8.33 18.43 -14.57
CA ALA A 104 -8.10 16.98 -14.61
C ALA A 104 -6.67 16.64 -15.03
N GLY A 105 -6.12 17.31 -16.05
CA GLY A 105 -4.72 17.17 -16.47
C GLY A 105 -3.73 17.47 -15.35
N LEU A 106 -3.93 18.58 -14.62
CA LEU A 106 -3.10 18.94 -13.46
C LEU A 106 -3.14 17.87 -12.36
N ARG A 107 -4.34 17.36 -12.04
CA ARG A 107 -4.50 16.28 -11.05
C ARG A 107 -3.78 15.00 -11.47
N ILE A 108 -3.92 14.58 -12.72
CA ILE A 108 -3.22 13.40 -13.26
C ILE A 108 -1.71 13.59 -13.23
N ALA A 109 -1.20 14.78 -13.58
CA ALA A 109 0.23 15.08 -13.51
C ALA A 109 0.77 14.94 -12.08
N GLN A 110 0.01 15.39 -11.08
CA GLN A 110 0.36 15.23 -9.66
C GLN A 110 0.36 13.75 -9.22
N ILE A 111 -0.65 12.98 -9.62
CA ILE A 111 -0.71 11.53 -9.35
C ILE A 111 0.50 10.83 -9.99
N ASN A 112 0.82 11.16 -11.24
CA ASN A 112 1.98 10.60 -11.92
C ASN A 112 3.28 10.96 -11.18
N LYS A 113 3.45 12.20 -10.72
CA LYS A 113 4.63 12.60 -9.93
C LYS A 113 4.79 11.77 -8.65
N GLN A 114 3.69 11.39 -7.99
CA GLN A 114 3.71 10.53 -6.81
C GLN A 114 4.04 9.07 -7.15
N ASN A 115 3.60 8.58 -8.31
CA ASN A 115 3.75 7.18 -8.72
C ASN A 115 5.06 6.90 -9.46
N LEU A 116 5.64 7.88 -10.15
CA LEU A 116 6.85 7.71 -10.97
C LEU A 116 8.05 7.13 -10.21
N PRO A 117 8.33 7.50 -8.94
CA PRO A 117 9.39 6.87 -8.16
C PRO A 117 9.25 5.34 -8.03
N TYR A 118 8.02 4.82 -7.95
CA TYR A 118 7.77 3.39 -7.89
C TYR A 118 8.12 2.70 -9.22
N PHE A 119 7.72 3.27 -10.34
CA PHE A 119 8.09 2.75 -11.68
C PHE A 119 9.59 2.84 -11.93
N ASN A 120 10.20 3.94 -11.50
CA ASN A 120 11.63 4.14 -11.60
C ASN A 120 12.39 3.06 -10.81
N LYS A 121 11.98 2.78 -9.56
CA LYS A 121 12.57 1.72 -8.76
C LYS A 121 12.45 0.34 -9.42
N GLN A 122 11.33 0.04 -10.07
CA GLN A 122 11.18 -1.22 -10.80
C GLN A 122 12.03 -1.28 -12.08
N ALA A 123 12.27 -0.14 -12.72
CA ALA A 123 12.99 -0.06 -13.98
C ALA A 123 14.52 0.04 -13.81
N ALA A 124 15.02 0.50 -12.66
CA ALA A 124 16.45 0.71 -12.44
C ALA A 124 16.98 0.33 -11.03
N GLY A 125 16.12 -0.21 -10.16
CA GLY A 125 16.45 -0.44 -8.76
C GLY A 125 16.39 0.84 -7.92
N SER A 126 16.77 0.75 -6.63
CA SER A 126 16.63 1.88 -5.69
C SER A 126 17.68 2.98 -5.82
N MET A 127 18.78 2.75 -6.55
CA MET A 127 19.94 3.65 -6.56
C MET A 127 19.86 4.74 -7.64
N ASP A 128 19.35 4.42 -8.82
CA ASP A 128 19.12 5.39 -9.87
C ASP A 128 17.70 5.92 -9.74
N THR A 129 17.55 7.18 -9.31
CA THR A 129 16.24 7.84 -9.14
C THR A 129 15.80 8.65 -10.36
N THR A 130 16.58 8.62 -11.44
CA THR A 130 16.44 9.49 -12.63
C THR A 130 16.19 8.72 -13.92
N TYR A 131 16.24 7.40 -13.89
CA TYR A 131 16.03 6.51 -15.04
C TYR A 131 14.74 6.81 -15.82
N VAL A 132 13.63 7.06 -15.13
CA VAL A 132 12.38 7.45 -15.76
C VAL A 132 12.35 8.96 -15.96
N ASP A 133 12.59 9.38 -17.20
CA ASP A 133 12.49 10.79 -17.58
C ASP A 133 11.03 11.25 -17.60
N VAL A 134 10.70 12.17 -16.69
CA VAL A 134 9.34 12.67 -16.47
C VAL A 134 8.78 13.36 -17.72
N ASN A 135 9.61 14.15 -18.41
CA ASN A 135 9.18 14.93 -19.58
C ASN A 135 8.86 14.01 -20.75
N THR A 136 9.72 13.02 -21.02
CA THR A 136 9.51 12.00 -22.05
C THR A 136 8.27 11.18 -21.74
N PHE A 137 8.07 10.77 -20.49
CA PHE A 137 6.87 10.05 -20.06
C PHE A 137 5.60 10.86 -20.31
N GLN A 138 5.56 12.12 -19.87
CA GLN A 138 4.40 13.01 -20.05
C GLN A 138 4.11 13.28 -21.53
N ASN A 139 5.16 13.57 -22.32
CA ASN A 139 5.03 13.81 -23.75
C ASN A 139 4.51 12.58 -24.49
N ALA A 140 5.04 11.39 -24.19
CA ALA A 140 4.59 10.14 -24.80
C ALA A 140 3.15 9.81 -24.43
N LEU A 141 2.78 10.00 -23.16
CA LEU A 141 1.41 9.80 -22.68
C LEU A 141 0.43 10.76 -23.37
N SER A 142 0.78 12.05 -23.47
CA SER A 142 -0.04 13.07 -24.13
C SER A 142 -0.27 12.72 -25.60
N LYS A 143 0.80 12.41 -26.35
CA LYS A 143 0.71 12.01 -27.76
C LYS A 143 -0.20 10.80 -27.96
N ALA A 144 -0.01 9.77 -27.14
CA ALA A 144 -0.80 8.54 -27.22
C ALA A 144 -2.29 8.79 -26.96
N VAL A 145 -2.63 9.61 -25.95
CA VAL A 145 -4.02 9.96 -25.62
C VAL A 145 -4.68 10.80 -26.72
N LEU A 146 -3.93 11.71 -27.33
CA LEU A 146 -4.42 12.56 -28.42
C LEU A 146 -4.48 11.84 -29.78
N GLY A 147 -4.08 10.56 -29.84
CA GLY A 147 -4.02 9.80 -31.09
C GLY A 147 -2.95 10.30 -32.06
N GLU A 148 -1.96 11.05 -31.55
CA GLU A 148 -0.82 11.50 -32.34
C GLU A 148 0.12 10.33 -32.65
N THR A 149 0.91 10.50 -33.71
CA THR A 149 1.92 9.50 -34.09
C THR A 149 2.95 9.31 -32.96
N CYS A 150 2.99 8.09 -32.44
CA CYS A 150 3.98 7.65 -31.46
C CYS A 150 5.11 6.88 -32.17
N THR A 151 6.31 6.89 -31.57
CA THR A 151 7.48 6.17 -32.10
C THR A 151 7.34 4.65 -32.00
N MET A 152 6.40 4.16 -31.19
CA MET A 152 6.13 2.75 -30.98
C MET A 152 4.61 2.51 -30.81
N THR A 153 4.18 1.29 -31.11
CA THR A 153 2.82 0.83 -30.82
C THR A 153 2.66 0.53 -29.32
N ALA A 154 1.42 0.50 -28.85
CA ALA A 154 1.12 0.13 -27.44
C ALA A 154 1.69 -1.25 -27.07
N ASP A 155 1.56 -2.25 -27.95
CA ASP A 155 2.10 -3.59 -27.71
C ASP A 155 3.63 -3.61 -27.62
N SER A 156 4.31 -2.86 -28.48
CA SER A 156 5.77 -2.74 -28.43
C SER A 156 6.22 -1.98 -27.18
N ALA A 157 5.51 -0.93 -26.78
CA ALA A 157 5.78 -0.20 -25.54
C ALA A 157 5.67 -1.10 -24.30
N MET A 158 4.60 -1.89 -24.20
CA MET A 158 4.40 -2.83 -23.10
C MET A 158 5.54 -3.86 -23.02
N LYS A 159 5.98 -4.39 -24.17
CA LYS A 159 7.12 -5.33 -24.21
C LYS A 159 8.42 -4.69 -23.73
N VAL A 160 8.68 -3.44 -24.09
CA VAL A 160 9.87 -2.70 -23.61
C VAL A 160 9.83 -2.58 -22.08
N VAL A 161 8.70 -2.15 -21.52
CA VAL A 161 8.52 -2.03 -20.07
C VAL A 161 8.68 -3.39 -19.38
N GLU A 162 8.01 -4.43 -19.89
CA GLU A 162 8.08 -5.78 -19.33
C GLU A 162 9.51 -6.33 -19.34
N ASN A 163 10.23 -6.18 -20.45
CA ASN A 163 11.61 -6.65 -20.57
C ASN A 163 12.55 -5.90 -19.63
N GLN A 164 12.35 -4.59 -19.45
CA GLN A 164 13.17 -3.82 -18.50
C GLN A 164 12.93 -4.26 -17.05
N ILE A 165 11.68 -4.48 -16.67
CA ILE A 165 11.34 -4.97 -15.32
C ILE A 165 11.94 -6.37 -15.10
N LYS A 166 11.83 -7.27 -16.08
CA LYS A 166 12.45 -8.60 -16.02
C LYS A 166 13.98 -8.51 -15.89
N TYR A 167 14.61 -7.63 -16.65
CA TYR A 167 16.05 -7.40 -16.55
C TYR A 167 16.44 -7.00 -15.11
N GLN A 168 15.74 -6.04 -14.52
CA GLN A 168 16.01 -5.64 -13.13
C GLN A 168 15.76 -6.75 -12.10
N GLN A 169 14.74 -7.58 -12.31
CA GLN A 169 14.49 -8.75 -11.45
C GLN A 169 15.65 -9.76 -11.51
N GLU A 170 16.19 -10.04 -12.70
CA GLU A 170 17.35 -10.91 -12.86
C GLU A 170 18.62 -10.32 -12.23
N ILE A 171 18.85 -9.00 -12.38
CA ILE A 171 19.96 -8.31 -11.71
C ILE A 171 19.81 -8.41 -10.19
N TYR A 172 18.60 -8.16 -9.65
CA TYR A 172 18.32 -8.25 -8.23
C TYR A 172 18.54 -9.68 -7.70
N LYS A 173 18.06 -10.69 -8.42
CA LYS A 173 18.25 -12.11 -8.10
C LYS A 173 19.72 -12.47 -8.08
N ALA A 174 20.48 -12.13 -9.13
CA ALA A 174 21.91 -12.39 -9.22
C ALA A 174 22.67 -11.78 -8.04
N ARG A 175 22.40 -10.51 -7.72
CA ARG A 175 23.00 -9.83 -6.57
C ARG A 175 22.74 -10.55 -5.24
N ASN A 176 21.53 -11.07 -5.02
CA ASN A 176 21.19 -11.81 -3.81
C ASN A 176 21.92 -13.16 -3.74
N LEU A 177 21.99 -13.88 -4.86
CA LEU A 177 22.73 -15.15 -4.95
C LEU A 177 24.24 -14.95 -4.74
N ASP A 178 24.81 -13.92 -5.34
CA ASP A 178 26.22 -13.56 -5.18
C ASP A 178 26.52 -13.16 -3.73
N TRP A 179 25.63 -12.40 -3.09
CA TRP A 179 25.76 -12.05 -1.69
C TRP A 179 25.82 -13.30 -0.80
N LEU A 180 24.92 -14.27 -1.00
CA LEU A 180 24.95 -15.55 -0.27
C LEU A 180 26.23 -16.35 -0.54
N ALA A 181 26.69 -16.38 -1.79
CA ALA A 181 27.91 -17.08 -2.15
C ALA A 181 29.16 -16.46 -1.49
N GLN A 182 29.18 -15.13 -1.33
CA GLN A 182 30.23 -14.43 -0.61
C GLN A 182 30.12 -14.63 0.89
N ASN A 183 28.92 -14.54 1.45
CA ASN A 183 28.67 -14.74 2.89
C ASN A 183 29.08 -16.14 3.36
N ALA A 184 28.84 -17.18 2.56
CA ALA A 184 29.23 -18.56 2.86
C ALA A 184 30.74 -18.75 3.06
N LYS A 185 31.57 -17.85 2.53
CA LYS A 185 33.05 -17.90 2.66
C LYS A 185 33.55 -17.23 3.95
N LEU A 186 32.69 -16.50 4.66
CA LEU A 186 33.08 -15.79 5.87
C LEU A 186 33.27 -16.76 7.04
N LYS A 187 34.29 -16.52 7.87
CA LYS A 187 34.58 -17.32 9.06
C LYS A 187 33.33 -17.44 9.95
N GLY A 188 33.08 -18.65 10.44
CA GLY A 188 31.96 -18.96 11.34
C GLY A 188 30.58 -19.02 10.67
N VAL A 189 30.48 -18.78 9.35
CA VAL A 189 29.25 -19.09 8.61
C VAL A 189 29.23 -20.57 8.29
N GLN A 190 28.13 -21.21 8.63
CA GLN A 190 27.82 -22.59 8.29
C GLN A 190 26.73 -22.60 7.21
N ARG A 191 26.72 -23.65 6.38
CA ARG A 191 25.77 -23.81 5.28
C ARG A 191 25.20 -25.22 5.29
N LEU A 192 23.88 -25.32 5.20
CA LEU A 192 23.14 -26.57 5.04
C LEU A 192 22.99 -26.94 3.55
N ALA A 193 22.57 -28.19 3.29
CA ALA A 193 22.46 -28.74 1.95
C ALA A 193 21.40 -28.03 1.09
N ASP A 194 20.29 -27.61 1.69
CA ASP A 194 19.23 -26.80 1.08
C ASP A 194 19.63 -25.33 0.81
N GLY A 195 20.80 -24.91 1.29
CA GLY A 195 21.32 -23.56 1.10
C GLY A 195 21.07 -22.59 2.24
N LEU A 196 20.34 -22.97 3.31
CA LEU A 196 20.26 -22.16 4.53
C LEU A 196 21.68 -21.93 5.06
N GLN A 197 22.02 -20.68 5.34
CA GLN A 197 23.26 -20.34 6.02
C GLN A 197 22.96 -19.75 7.39
N TYR A 198 23.86 -19.95 8.34
CA TYR A 198 23.74 -19.36 9.65
C TYR A 198 25.11 -19.13 10.29
N ARG A 199 25.16 -18.26 11.30
CA ARG A 199 26.31 -18.06 12.17
C ARG A 199 25.81 -18.03 13.61
N ILE A 200 26.42 -18.85 14.44
CA ILE A 200 26.17 -18.86 15.88
C ILE A 200 26.92 -17.67 16.49
N LEU A 201 26.19 -16.79 17.18
CA LEU A 201 26.76 -15.67 17.94
C LEU A 201 26.83 -16.00 19.44
N THR A 202 25.85 -16.74 19.93
CA THR A 202 25.80 -17.27 21.30
C THR A 202 25.23 -18.67 21.26
N GLU A 203 25.94 -19.62 21.86
CA GLU A 203 25.48 -21.00 22.04
C GLU A 203 24.54 -21.07 23.25
N GLY A 204 23.29 -21.45 23.01
CA GLY A 204 22.34 -21.81 24.06
C GLY A 204 22.57 -23.23 24.57
N THR A 205 22.05 -23.52 25.75
CA THR A 205 22.20 -24.82 26.41
C THR A 205 20.87 -25.46 26.78
N GLY A 206 19.75 -24.82 26.47
CA GLY A 206 18.42 -25.32 26.79
C GLY A 206 17.85 -26.28 25.73
N PRO A 207 16.56 -26.64 25.83
CA PRO A 207 15.92 -27.53 24.88
C PRO A 207 15.83 -26.91 23.48
N VAL A 208 15.65 -27.77 22.47
CA VAL A 208 15.42 -27.40 21.07
C VAL A 208 13.96 -27.73 20.71
N ALA A 209 13.35 -26.89 19.88
CA ALA A 209 11.95 -27.04 19.48
C ALA A 209 11.74 -28.20 18.48
N ASP A 210 10.58 -28.87 18.57
CA ASP A 210 10.03 -29.66 17.45
C ASP A 210 9.11 -28.80 16.56
N ASP A 211 8.49 -29.39 15.54
CA ASP A 211 7.67 -28.65 14.56
C ASP A 211 6.48 -27.89 15.19
N SER A 212 5.91 -28.42 16.27
CA SER A 212 4.72 -27.89 16.95
C SER A 212 5.04 -27.08 18.20
N THR A 213 6.29 -27.06 18.63
CA THR A 213 6.70 -26.36 19.85
C THR A 213 6.64 -24.85 19.66
N GLU A 214 5.99 -24.15 20.59
CA GLU A 214 6.03 -22.69 20.63
C GLU A 214 7.38 -22.19 21.12
N VAL A 215 8.00 -21.30 20.34
CA VAL A 215 9.28 -20.67 20.62
C VAL A 215 9.09 -19.17 20.73
N GLU A 216 9.47 -18.60 21.87
CA GLU A 216 9.50 -17.17 22.10
C GLU A 216 10.87 -16.61 21.70
N VAL A 217 10.87 -15.61 20.82
CA VAL A 217 12.09 -15.05 20.25
C VAL A 217 12.09 -13.54 20.23
N HIS A 218 13.30 -12.98 20.34
CA HIS A 218 13.59 -11.68 19.77
C HIS A 218 14.21 -11.83 18.37
N TYR A 219 13.85 -10.94 17.44
CA TYR A 219 14.41 -10.98 16.09
C TYR A 219 14.41 -9.63 15.40
N GLU A 220 15.32 -9.48 14.43
CA GLU A 220 15.32 -8.41 13.45
C GLU A 220 15.63 -8.98 12.07
N GLY A 221 14.78 -8.68 11.09
CA GLY A 221 14.90 -9.10 9.70
C GLY A 221 15.22 -7.94 8.77
N SER A 222 16.25 -8.11 7.94
CA SER A 222 16.68 -7.13 6.94
C SER A 222 16.97 -7.75 5.58
N LEU A 223 16.90 -6.92 4.54
CA LEU A 223 17.42 -7.25 3.21
C LEU A 223 18.96 -7.13 3.21
N ILE A 224 19.59 -7.61 2.12
CA ILE A 224 21.06 -7.55 1.95
C ILE A 224 21.62 -6.13 1.89
N ASP A 225 20.78 -5.12 1.64
CA ASP A 225 21.15 -3.71 1.66
C ASP A 225 20.98 -3.04 3.04
N GLY A 226 20.60 -3.82 4.06
CA GLY A 226 20.37 -3.34 5.43
C GLY A 226 18.96 -2.81 5.69
N THR A 227 18.07 -2.78 4.70
CA THR A 227 16.68 -2.35 4.91
C THR A 227 15.96 -3.31 5.86
N VAL A 228 15.67 -2.86 7.08
CA VAL A 228 14.91 -3.61 8.08
C VAL A 228 13.44 -3.64 7.69
N PHE A 229 12.89 -4.83 7.44
CA PHE A 229 11.48 -4.99 7.09
C PHE A 229 10.59 -5.37 8.29
N ASP A 230 11.17 -6.01 9.31
CA ASP A 230 10.49 -6.44 10.52
C ASP A 230 11.46 -6.54 11.72
N SER A 231 11.02 -6.15 12.92
CA SER A 231 11.86 -6.17 14.13
C SER A 231 11.00 -6.22 15.39
N SER A 232 11.17 -7.26 16.20
CA SER A 232 10.50 -7.37 17.50
C SER A 232 11.12 -6.46 18.56
N TYR A 233 12.41 -6.13 18.42
CA TYR A 233 13.09 -5.13 19.24
C TYR A 233 12.44 -3.74 19.09
N LYS A 234 12.14 -3.31 17.85
CA LYS A 234 11.44 -2.04 17.61
C LYS A 234 10.04 -1.98 18.21
N ARG A 235 9.41 -3.14 18.45
CA ARG A 235 8.12 -3.25 19.13
C ARG A 235 8.24 -3.37 20.64
N ASN A 236 9.45 -3.48 21.19
CA ASN A 236 9.72 -3.75 22.60
C ASN A 236 8.95 -4.96 23.16
N LYS A 237 8.73 -5.98 22.30
CA LYS A 237 7.96 -7.15 22.68
C LYS A 237 8.42 -8.37 21.87
N PRO A 238 8.74 -9.51 22.51
CA PRO A 238 9.08 -10.74 21.81
C PRO A 238 7.89 -11.28 21.02
N SER A 239 8.18 -12.19 20.09
CA SER A 239 7.17 -12.85 19.28
C SER A 239 7.23 -14.36 19.52
N THR A 240 6.08 -15.02 19.52
CA THR A 240 5.99 -16.47 19.65
C THR A 240 5.67 -17.06 18.29
N PHE A 241 6.47 -18.05 17.88
CA PHE A 241 6.30 -18.76 16.62
C PHE A 241 6.33 -20.26 16.86
N ARG A 242 5.76 -21.02 15.92
CA ARG A 242 6.01 -22.45 15.79
C ARG A 242 6.77 -22.72 14.49
N PRO A 243 7.72 -23.67 14.46
CA PRO A 243 8.46 -23.98 13.25
C PRO A 243 7.54 -24.36 12.07
N ASP A 244 6.41 -25.04 12.31
CA ASP A 244 5.45 -25.39 11.26
C ASP A 244 4.70 -24.19 10.63
N GLN A 245 4.69 -23.02 11.26
CA GLN A 245 3.93 -21.84 10.82
C GLN A 245 4.77 -20.71 10.20
N VAL A 246 6.09 -20.89 10.14
CA VAL A 246 7.03 -19.89 9.61
C VAL A 246 7.64 -20.32 8.28
N ILE A 247 8.39 -19.42 7.64
CA ILE A 247 9.13 -19.72 6.41
C ILE A 247 10.10 -20.89 6.62
N LYS A 248 10.42 -21.63 5.56
CA LYS A 248 11.19 -22.89 5.63
C LYS A 248 12.54 -22.71 6.34
N GLY A 249 13.27 -21.64 6.02
CA GLY A 249 14.56 -21.38 6.67
C GLY A 249 14.45 -21.09 8.18
N TRP A 250 13.36 -20.48 8.63
CA TRP A 250 13.08 -20.32 10.06
C TRP A 250 12.69 -21.65 10.71
N ARG A 251 11.90 -22.48 10.03
CA ARG A 251 11.51 -23.80 10.53
C ARG A 251 12.74 -24.66 10.84
N GLU A 252 13.67 -24.73 9.90
CA GLU A 252 14.92 -25.48 10.06
C GLU A 252 15.78 -24.90 11.19
N ALA A 253 15.98 -23.57 11.18
CA ALA A 253 16.80 -22.91 12.19
C ALA A 253 16.26 -23.11 13.62
N LEU A 254 14.96 -22.91 13.86
CA LEU A 254 14.36 -23.05 15.19
C LEU A 254 14.47 -24.48 15.74
N LYS A 255 14.50 -25.49 14.87
CA LYS A 255 14.72 -26.91 15.23
C LYS A 255 16.19 -27.28 15.42
N MET A 256 17.09 -26.31 15.29
CA MET A 256 18.52 -26.46 15.52
C MET A 256 19.06 -25.52 16.59
N MET A 257 18.29 -24.49 16.98
CA MET A 257 18.68 -23.47 17.95
C MET A 257 18.25 -23.86 19.37
N PRO A 258 19.18 -24.20 20.28
CA PRO A 258 18.85 -24.37 21.69
C PRO A 258 18.31 -23.07 22.31
N GLU A 259 17.44 -23.18 23.30
CA GLU A 259 17.06 -22.04 24.15
C GLU A 259 18.30 -21.33 24.72
N GLY A 260 18.29 -20.00 24.68
CA GLY A 260 19.40 -19.12 25.02
C GLY A 260 20.34 -18.78 23.84
N SER A 261 20.11 -19.36 22.66
CA SER A 261 20.96 -19.10 21.48
C SER A 261 20.66 -17.75 20.84
N VAL A 262 21.72 -17.14 20.29
CA VAL A 262 21.62 -15.99 19.38
C VAL A 262 22.32 -16.32 18.07
N TRP A 263 21.58 -16.38 16.97
CA TRP A 263 22.12 -16.72 15.65
C TRP A 263 21.83 -15.61 14.64
N ASN A 264 22.73 -15.44 13.68
CA ASN A 264 22.38 -14.81 12.40
C ASN A 264 21.97 -15.91 11.41
N LEU A 265 20.83 -15.76 10.76
CA LEU A 265 20.34 -16.60 9.67
C LEU A 265 20.44 -15.82 8.37
N TYR A 266 20.83 -16.51 7.30
CA TYR A 266 20.87 -15.96 5.94
C TYR A 266 20.11 -16.93 5.03
N ILE A 267 18.90 -16.52 4.67
CA ILE A 267 17.87 -17.39 4.12
C ILE A 267 17.70 -17.08 2.64
N PRO A 268 18.02 -18.02 1.73
CA PRO A 268 17.78 -17.83 0.30
C PRO A 268 16.28 -17.73 0.00
N TYR A 269 15.95 -17.12 -1.13
CA TYR A 269 14.56 -16.75 -1.44
C TYR A 269 13.59 -17.94 -1.49
N ASP A 270 14.06 -19.10 -1.92
CA ASP A 270 13.31 -20.35 -2.04
C ASP A 270 13.00 -21.03 -0.69
N LEU A 271 13.76 -20.67 0.35
CA LEU A 271 13.47 -20.99 1.76
C LEU A 271 12.70 -19.87 2.49
N ALA A 272 12.37 -18.78 1.78
CA ALA A 272 11.65 -17.61 2.26
C ALA A 272 10.34 -17.37 1.47
N TYR A 273 10.20 -16.20 0.84
CA TYR A 273 8.99 -15.76 0.13
C TYR A 273 9.02 -15.96 -1.40
N GLY A 274 10.04 -16.67 -1.90
CA GLY A 274 10.11 -17.10 -3.29
C GLY A 274 10.31 -15.97 -4.31
N GLU A 275 9.95 -16.27 -5.55
CA GLU A 275 10.03 -15.35 -6.69
C GLU A 275 9.04 -14.18 -6.58
N ARG A 276 7.98 -14.33 -5.78
CA ARG A 276 6.92 -13.32 -5.63
C ARG A 276 7.25 -12.29 -4.55
N GLY A 277 8.04 -12.66 -3.55
CA GLY A 277 8.29 -11.80 -2.40
C GLY A 277 7.07 -11.68 -1.48
N GLN A 278 7.07 -10.66 -0.63
CA GLN A 278 5.98 -10.40 0.34
C GLN A 278 5.71 -8.91 0.50
N GLY A 279 4.50 -8.51 0.12
CA GLY A 279 4.04 -7.12 0.22
C GLY A 279 4.95 -6.15 -0.53
N GLU A 280 5.01 -4.90 -0.06
CA GLU A 280 5.87 -3.86 -0.65
C GLU A 280 7.30 -3.88 -0.10
N LYS A 281 7.52 -4.54 1.04
CA LYS A 281 8.78 -4.50 1.78
C LYS A 281 9.80 -5.53 1.33
N ILE A 282 9.35 -6.69 0.87
CA ILE A 282 10.24 -7.80 0.51
C ILE A 282 10.07 -8.12 -0.98
N PRO A 283 10.98 -7.66 -1.84
CA PRO A 283 10.97 -8.01 -3.26
C PRO A 283 11.09 -9.53 -3.48
N GLY A 284 10.63 -10.01 -4.63
CA GLY A 284 10.91 -11.36 -5.10
C GLY A 284 12.41 -11.65 -5.18
N PHE A 285 12.79 -12.91 -4.99
CA PHE A 285 14.19 -13.36 -5.01
C PHE A 285 15.10 -12.77 -3.91
N SER A 286 14.52 -12.16 -2.88
CA SER A 286 15.29 -11.60 -1.76
C SER A 286 15.91 -12.70 -0.90
N THR A 287 17.20 -12.55 -0.61
CA THR A 287 17.84 -13.17 0.55
C THR A 287 17.45 -12.38 1.79
N LEU A 288 17.00 -13.09 2.82
CA LEU A 288 16.65 -12.48 4.10
C LEU A 288 17.74 -12.73 5.13
N ILE A 289 18.11 -11.68 5.84
CA ILE A 289 19.06 -11.75 6.95
C ILE A 289 18.26 -11.58 8.22
N PHE A 290 18.38 -12.52 9.16
CA PHE A 290 17.76 -12.40 10.46
C PHE A 290 18.80 -12.51 11.57
N LYS A 291 18.73 -11.64 12.56
CA LYS A 291 19.28 -11.93 13.89
C LYS A 291 18.15 -12.50 14.73
N VAL A 292 18.31 -13.71 15.27
CA VAL A 292 17.30 -14.39 16.09
C VAL A 292 17.91 -14.75 17.44
N GLU A 293 17.20 -14.41 18.51
CA GLU A 293 17.49 -14.77 19.90
C GLU A 293 16.36 -15.64 20.43
N VAL A 294 16.65 -16.88 20.80
CA VAL A 294 15.67 -17.79 21.38
C VAL A 294 15.62 -17.59 22.88
N LEU A 295 14.53 -17.01 23.35
CA LEU A 295 14.31 -16.69 24.77
C LEU A 295 13.75 -17.89 25.52
N LYS A 296 12.80 -18.60 24.90
CA LYS A 296 12.10 -19.72 25.54
C LYS A 296 11.55 -20.71 24.54
N VAL A 297 11.75 -22.00 24.81
CA VAL A 297 11.14 -23.12 24.10
C VAL A 297 10.10 -23.73 25.04
N LYS A 298 8.81 -23.56 24.73
CA LYS A 298 7.73 -24.04 25.61
C LYS A 298 7.66 -25.55 25.55
N LYS A 299 7.98 -26.23 26.66
CA LYS A 299 7.66 -27.66 26.80
C LYS A 299 6.15 -27.84 26.75
N GLU A 300 5.62 -28.59 25.79
CA GLU A 300 4.29 -29.18 25.96
C GLU A 300 4.36 -30.14 27.17
N PRO A 301 3.36 -30.13 28.07
CA PRO A 301 3.23 -31.22 29.03
C PRO A 301 3.08 -32.53 28.26
N ALA A 302 3.90 -33.52 28.59
CA ALA A 302 3.84 -34.84 27.96
C ALA A 302 2.39 -35.33 27.97
N LYS A 303 1.84 -35.64 26.79
CA LYS A 303 0.54 -36.33 26.70
C LYS A 303 0.73 -37.71 27.31
N THR A 304 0.27 -37.87 28.55
CA THR A 304 0.04 -39.17 29.16
C THR A 304 -1.08 -39.83 28.37
N ASN A 305 -0.72 -40.77 27.49
CA ASN A 305 -1.64 -41.77 26.96
C ASN A 305 -1.76 -42.92 27.95
#